data_AF-A0A536A5R6-F1
#
_entry.id   AF-A0A536A5R6-F1
#
_cell.length_a   1.000
_cell.length_b   1.000
_cell.length_c   1.000
_cell.angle_alpha   90.00
_cell.angle_beta   90.00
_cell.angle_gamma   90.00
#
_symmetry.space_group_name_H-M   'P 1'
#
loop_
_entity.id
_entity.type
_entity.pdbx_description
1 polymer ?
#
loop_
_entity_poly.entity_id
_entity_poly.type
_entity_poly.pdbx_seq_one_letter_code
_entity_poly.pdbx_strand_id
1 'polypeptide(L)' 'MDDDLVLDGNAVAGTLAEIYGDDMTTVLAECASCGKVDHVGGLLAFVHTPGIVLRCTACATVMIRIVQTPKGTFV' A
#
# COMPACT_ATOMS: atom_id res chain seq x y z
N MET A 1 -14.65 -13.01 9.21
CA MET A 1 -13.40 -12.42 8.71
C MET A 1 -13.45 -10.99 9.20
N ASP A 2 -12.51 -10.57 10.04
CA ASP A 2 -12.42 -9.20 10.55
C ASP A 2 -12.04 -8.27 9.38
N ASP A 3 -13.02 -7.97 8.51
CA ASP A 3 -12.89 -6.98 7.43
C ASP A 3 -12.80 -5.55 7.99
N ASP A 4 -13.08 -5.35 9.28
CA ASP A 4 -13.06 -4.04 9.96
C ASP A 4 -11.65 -3.42 10.08
N LEU A 5 -10.58 -4.17 9.76
CA LEU A 5 -9.19 -3.70 9.84
C LEU A 5 -8.54 -3.45 8.49
N VAL A 6 -9.19 -3.80 7.38
CA VAL A 6 -8.65 -3.54 6.04
C VAL A 6 -9.04 -2.14 5.63
N LEU A 7 -8.03 -1.30 5.39
CA LEU A 7 -8.21 0.05 4.92
C LEU A 7 -7.99 0.13 3.41
N ASP A 8 -8.31 1.28 2.86
CA ASP A 8 -7.94 1.69 1.52
C ASP A 8 -6.53 2.33 1.55
N GLY A 9 -5.80 2.26 0.43
CA GLY A 9 -4.45 2.79 0.26
C GLY A 9 -4.33 4.30 0.55
N ASN A 10 -5.43 5.05 0.46
CA ASN A 10 -5.47 6.44 0.89
C ASN A 10 -5.10 6.61 2.38
N ALA A 11 -5.33 5.59 3.22
CA ALA A 11 -4.96 5.63 4.63
C ALA A 11 -3.45 5.78 4.87
N VAL A 12 -2.61 5.50 3.88
CA VAL A 12 -1.14 5.61 3.97
C VAL A 12 -0.57 6.72 3.08
N ALA A 13 -1.41 7.64 2.60
CA ALA A 13 -1.01 8.78 1.77
C ALA A 13 0.15 9.59 2.38
N GLY A 14 0.07 9.87 3.70
CA GLY A 14 1.12 10.59 4.42
C GLY A 14 2.46 9.86 4.37
N THR A 15 2.49 8.55 4.64
CA THR A 15 3.71 7.74 4.57
C THR A 15 4.28 7.69 3.15
N LEU A 16 3.42 7.59 2.14
CA LEU A 16 3.86 7.62 0.75
C LEU A 16 4.47 8.99 0.37
N ALA A 17 3.85 10.09 0.80
CA ALA A 17 4.37 11.44 0.57
C ALA A 17 5.71 11.67 1.30
N GLU A 18 5.89 11.15 2.52
CA GLU A 18 7.17 11.20 3.24
C GLU A 18 8.30 10.48 2.51
N ILE A 19 8.00 9.38 1.82
CA ILE A 19 8.99 8.56 1.09
C ILE A 19 9.30 9.14 -0.28
N TYR A 20 8.27 9.54 -1.04
CA TYR A 20 8.39 9.90 -2.45
C TYR A 20 8.34 11.40 -2.72
N GLY A 21 7.92 12.22 -1.75
CA GLY A 21 7.86 13.68 -1.87
C GLY A 21 6.63 14.23 -2.60
N ASP A 22 5.65 13.38 -2.96
CA ASP A 22 4.41 13.78 -3.63
C ASP A 22 3.25 12.85 -3.27
N ASP A 23 2.01 13.23 -3.64
CA ASP A 23 0.83 12.39 -3.46
C ASP A 23 0.83 11.19 -4.42
N MET A 24 1.25 10.05 -3.90
CA MET A 24 1.30 8.80 -4.65
C MET A 24 -0.06 8.12 -4.79
N THR A 25 -1.12 8.56 -4.09
CA THR A 25 -2.40 7.84 -4.10
C THR A 25 -3.05 7.82 -5.47
N THR A 26 -2.80 8.84 -6.30
CA THR A 26 -3.32 8.95 -7.67
C THR A 26 -2.48 8.21 -8.70
N VAL A 27 -1.31 7.68 -8.34
CA VAL A 27 -0.44 6.94 -9.26
C VAL A 27 -1.09 5.59 -9.60
N LEU A 28 -1.04 5.19 -10.87
CA LEU A 28 -1.50 3.87 -11.30
C LEU A 28 -0.44 2.81 -11.01
N ALA A 29 -0.87 1.67 -10.48
CA ALA A 29 -0.06 0.49 -10.26
C ALA A 29 -0.71 -0.72 -10.96
N GLU A 30 0.10 -1.48 -11.69
CA GLU A 30 -0.29 -2.74 -12.29
C GLU A 30 0.14 -3.90 -11.41
N CYS A 31 -0.79 -4.80 -11.07
CA CYS A 31 -0.47 -6.01 -10.33
C CYS A 31 0.33 -6.99 -11.18
N ALA A 32 1.58 -7.25 -10.81
CA ALA A 32 2.45 -8.21 -11.51
C ALA A 32 1.94 -9.66 -11.51
N SER A 33 0.90 -9.98 -10.72
CA SER A 33 0.32 -11.33 -10.63
C SER A 33 -0.91 -11.50 -11.52
N CYS A 34 -1.86 -10.56 -11.51
CA CYS A 34 -3.12 -10.68 -12.26
C CYS A 34 -3.34 -9.60 -13.34
N GLY A 35 -2.43 -8.64 -13.50
CA GLY A 35 -2.52 -7.55 -14.47
C GLY A 35 -3.58 -6.48 -14.14
N LYS A 36 -4.25 -6.55 -12.99
CA LYS A 36 -5.19 -5.52 -12.55
C LYS A 36 -4.44 -4.20 -12.38
N VAL A 37 -4.90 -3.16 -13.07
CA VAL A 37 -4.45 -1.78 -12.88
C VAL A 37 -5.42 -1.08 -11.95
N ASP A 38 -4.88 -0.42 -10.94
CA ASP A 38 -5.63 0.40 -9.99
C ASP A 38 -4.78 1.58 -9.52
N HIS A 39 -5.40 2.59 -8.91
CA HIS A 39 -4.66 3.63 -8.22
C HIS A 39 -4.01 3.04 -6.95
N VAL A 40 -2.81 3.50 -6.58
CA VAL A 40 -2.16 3.09 -5.33
C VAL A 40 -3.05 3.37 -4.13
N GLY A 41 -3.77 4.50 -4.17
CA GLY A 41 -4.78 4.87 -3.18
C GLY A 41 -5.89 3.83 -3.06
N GLY A 42 -6.26 3.12 -4.13
CA GLY A 42 -7.33 2.12 -4.13
C GLY A 42 -6.92 0.72 -3.63
N LEU A 43 -5.64 0.49 -3.32
CA LEU A 43 -5.15 -0.83 -2.90
C LEU A 43 -5.63 -1.20 -1.50
N LEU A 44 -5.76 -2.50 -1.22
CA LEU A 44 -6.09 -2.98 0.12
C LEU A 44 -4.90 -2.72 1.06
N ALA A 45 -5.09 -1.87 2.05
CA ALA A 45 -4.06 -1.44 2.99
C ALA A 45 -4.18 -2.17 4.33
N PHE A 46 -3.11 -2.86 4.69
CA PHE A 46 -2.90 -3.48 5.98
C PHE A 46 -1.84 -2.65 6.71
N VAL A 47 -2.27 -1.85 7.68
CA VAL A 47 -1.41 -0.84 8.35
C VAL A 47 -0.93 -1.26 9.73
N HIS A 48 -1.26 -2.49 10.15
CA HIS A 48 -0.90 -3.01 11.46
C HIS A 48 0.49 -3.68 11.46
N THR A 49 1.09 -3.74 12.65
CA THR A 49 2.47 -4.15 12.90
C THR A 49 2.92 -5.42 12.15
N PRO A 50 4.18 -5.50 11.67
CA PRO A 50 5.31 -4.58 11.85
C PRO A 50 5.52 -3.55 10.72
N GLY A 51 4.54 -3.33 9.84
CA GLY A 51 4.68 -2.37 8.73
C GLY A 51 3.40 -2.22 7.92
N ILE A 52 3.48 -1.52 6.79
CA ILE A 52 2.35 -1.33 5.87
C ILE A 52 2.48 -2.33 4.73
N VAL A 53 1.38 -2.98 4.36
CA VAL A 53 1.30 -3.83 3.18
C VAL A 53 0.12 -3.40 2.33
N LEU A 54 0.39 -3.06 1.07
CA LEU A 54 -0.64 -2.81 0.07
C LEU A 54 -0.79 -4.02 -0.84
N ARG A 55 -2.04 -4.47 -1.00
CA ARG A 55 -2.39 -5.65 -1.80
C ARG A 55 -3.33 -5.29 -2.93
N CYS A 56 -3.22 -6.04 -4.01
CA CYS A 56 -4.14 -5.97 -5.13
C CYS A 56 -5.58 -6.23 -4.67
N THR A 57 -6.51 -5.38 -5.08
CA THR A 57 -7.96 -5.51 -4.81
C THR A 57 -8.58 -6.74 -5.47
N ALA A 58 -7.99 -7.25 -6.55
CA ALA A 58 -8.54 -8.37 -7.31
C ALA A 58 -8.03 -9.75 -6.86
N CYS A 59 -6.74 -9.87 -6.51
CA CYS A 59 -6.12 -11.17 -6.20
C CYS A 59 -5.39 -11.22 -4.85
N ALA A 60 -5.43 -10.15 -4.07
CA ALA A 60 -4.75 -10.01 -2.78
C ALA A 60 -3.22 -10.25 -2.80
N THR A 61 -2.60 -10.28 -3.98
CA THR A 61 -1.14 -10.32 -4.13
C THR A 61 -0.54 -9.04 -3.53
N VAL A 62 0.54 -9.19 -2.77
CA VAL A 62 1.29 -8.07 -2.19
C VAL A 62 1.95 -7.27 -3.32
N MET A 63 1.63 -5.98 -3.38
CA MET A 63 2.18 -5.06 -4.38
C MET A 63 3.24 -4.14 -3.78
N ILE A 64 3.01 -3.61 -2.58
CA ILE A 64 3.94 -2.71 -1.88
C ILE A 64 4.07 -3.15 -0.43
N ARG A 65 5.29 -3.08 0.11
CA ARG A 65 5.58 -3.32 1.53
C ARG A 65 6.39 -2.14 2.03
N ILE A 66 6.00 -1.53 3.14
CA ILE A 66 6.77 -0.43 3.74
C ILE A 66 7.08 -0.81 5.17
N VAL A 67 8.35 -0.79 5.53
CA VAL A 67 8.82 -1.07 6.89
C VAL A 67 9.72 0.06 7.34
N GLN A 68 9.34 0.69 8.45
CA GLN A 68 10.13 1.75 9.08
C GLN A 68 10.89 1.17 10.28
N THR A 69 12.21 1.36 10.28
CA THR A 69 13.10 0.94 11.36
C THR A 69 14.00 2.09 11.78
N PRO A 70 14.68 2.01 12.94
CA PRO A 70 15.70 2.99 13.29
C PRO A 70 16.86 3.11 12.28
N LYS A 71 17.05 2.11 11.41
CA LYS A 71 18.10 2.11 10.37
C LYS A 71 17.64 2.77 9.06
N GLY A 72 16.34 3.03 8.91
CA GLY A 72 15.76 3.59 7.69
C GLY A 72 14.42 2.96 7.33
N THR A 73 13.85 3.49 6.25
CA THR A 73 12.61 3.04 5.63
C THR A 73 12.94 2.11 4.45
N PHE A 74 12.29 0.95 4.41
CA PHE A 74 12.41 -0.04 3.34
C PHE A 74 11.09 -0.13 2.59
N VAL A 75 11.16 -0.08 1.26
CA VAL A 75 10.01 -0.22 0.35
C VAL A 75 10.29 -1.33 -0.67
#